data_AF-A0A9D4E6K5-F1
#
_entry.id   AF-A0A9D4E6K5-F1
#
_cell.length_a   1.000
_cell.length_b   1.000
_cell.length_c   1.000
_cell.angle_alpha   90.00
_cell.angle_beta   90.00
_cell.angle_gamma   90.00
#
_symmetry.space_group_name_H-M   'P 1'
#
loop_
_entity.id
_entity.type
_entity.pdbx_description
1 polymer ?
#
loop_
_entity_poly.entity_id
_entity_poly.type
_entity_poly.pdbx_seq_one_letter_code
_entity_poly.pdbx_strand_id
1 'polypeptide(L)'
;MGFRFYMKSTASFLIVIFLIYFFTRETWFLMNEVSRTRADGGVDSNDLKPLLDSLHAAFAEQGDLKDTSEDTTEFPVESSSKTESMAIVEAQKTNVSASSVLSHQLGNAQRFMKNKNITFSQSPLEKHHVVFLKVHKTGSSTVQNIFLRYGYHRKLTFVLAHDDVSLAETNFPNVISYRNSLNGKNICPPPQGQHYDILCCHVIYNKYNFSQYMPSDTVYIAIVRDPITRVESAIRYFNMYPNVNLADFALDPLKYDTTPHSMSNNRMAFEFGFPLELFPRRKIRIPDKEKRAQDYINVVINDFSLIMINERMDESVILLKRILGWSFKDVVYQKQNVAKNNNRRFTETDVANLEKHLYLDTALYVRALAEFNKKIAKAGKEFLDEVEYFKTIQNKTAEFCSRKTFGDSPLRFEKSLWDNSFEIDKSDCDLFTKFETTFIQDIRMQMYGKLKI
;
A
#
# COMPACT_ATOMS: atom_id res chain seq x y z
N MET A 1 17.72 38.88 -38.48
CA MET A 1 16.31 39.28 -38.24
C MET A 1 15.49 37.99 -38.14
N GLY A 2 15.09 37.57 -36.95
CA GLY A 2 14.41 36.29 -36.76
C GLY A 2 14.30 35.90 -35.28
N PHE A 3 13.49 36.62 -34.52
CA PHE A 3 13.08 36.24 -33.16
C PHE A 3 11.80 37.01 -32.80
N ARG A 4 10.66 36.64 -33.38
CA ARG A 4 9.36 37.25 -33.01
C ARG A 4 8.14 36.45 -33.53
N PHE A 5 8.00 35.17 -33.17
CA PHE A 5 6.71 34.48 -33.37
C PHE A 5 6.31 33.43 -32.31
N TYR A 6 7.02 33.32 -31.18
CA TYR A 6 6.74 32.29 -30.17
C TYR A 6 6.15 32.79 -28.83
N MET A 7 5.63 34.02 -28.76
CA MET A 7 5.13 34.63 -27.51
C MET A 7 3.66 35.09 -27.55
N LYS A 8 2.82 34.56 -28.45
CA LYS A 8 1.37 34.86 -28.44
C LYS A 8 0.46 33.68 -28.12
N SER A 9 0.95 32.43 -28.13
CA SER A 9 0.11 31.25 -27.84
C SER A 9 0.12 30.81 -26.37
N THR A 10 1.13 31.19 -25.59
CA THR A 10 1.26 30.81 -24.16
C THR A 10 0.49 31.75 -23.24
N ALA A 11 0.35 33.03 -23.60
CA ALA A 11 -0.42 34.01 -22.83
C ALA A 11 -1.93 33.68 -22.83
N SER A 12 -2.49 33.26 -23.96
CA SER A 12 -3.91 32.91 -24.05
C SER A 12 -4.25 31.62 -23.28
N PHE A 13 -3.34 30.64 -23.23
CA PHE A 13 -3.55 29.41 -22.48
C PHE A 13 -3.45 29.63 -20.95
N LEU A 14 -2.52 30.49 -20.52
CA LEU A 14 -2.42 30.88 -19.12
C LEU A 14 -3.61 31.71 -18.67
N ILE A 15 -4.15 32.60 -19.50
CA ILE A 15 -5.36 33.39 -19.18
C ILE A 15 -6.59 32.47 -19.05
N VAL A 16 -6.75 31.48 -19.93
CA VAL A 16 -7.85 30.50 -19.83
C VAL A 16 -7.73 29.66 -18.56
N ILE A 17 -6.53 29.19 -18.20
CA ILE A 17 -6.31 28.47 -16.93
C ILE A 17 -6.54 29.39 -15.73
N PHE A 18 -6.09 30.65 -15.79
CA PHE A 18 -6.31 31.62 -14.71
C PHE A 18 -7.80 31.93 -14.54
N LEU A 19 -8.55 32.08 -15.63
CA LEU A 19 -10.00 32.31 -15.59
C LEU A 19 -10.72 31.06 -15.05
N ILE A 20 -10.38 29.85 -15.50
CA ILE A 20 -10.95 28.61 -14.94
C ILE A 20 -10.62 28.48 -13.45
N TYR A 21 -9.40 28.80 -13.03
CA TYR A 21 -8.99 28.74 -11.62
C TYR A 21 -9.64 29.84 -10.77
N PHE A 22 -9.81 31.04 -11.32
CA PHE A 22 -10.43 32.18 -10.62
C PHE A 22 -11.94 31.96 -10.46
N PHE A 23 -12.61 31.47 -11.51
CA PHE A 23 -14.05 31.16 -11.48
C PHE A 23 -14.38 29.90 -10.66
N THR A 24 -13.52 28.87 -10.64
CA THR A 24 -13.72 27.70 -9.75
C THR A 24 -13.50 28.05 -8.28
N ARG A 25 -12.62 29.02 -7.98
CA ARG A 25 -12.39 29.49 -6.61
C ARG A 25 -13.53 30.37 -6.09
N GLU A 26 -14.05 31.29 -6.88
CA GLU A 26 -15.22 32.12 -6.55
C GLU A 26 -16.48 31.27 -6.35
N THR A 27 -16.76 30.34 -7.27
CA THR A 27 -17.92 29.42 -7.14
C THR A 27 -17.78 28.47 -5.95
N TRP A 28 -16.58 27.95 -5.68
CA TRP A 28 -16.32 27.13 -4.50
C TRP A 28 -16.45 27.92 -3.19
N PHE A 29 -15.99 29.18 -3.17
CA PHE A 29 -16.12 30.05 -1.99
C PHE A 29 -17.59 30.37 -1.71
N LEU A 30 -18.36 30.73 -2.75
CA LEU A 30 -19.80 30.97 -2.64
C LEU A 30 -20.57 29.70 -2.20
N MET A 31 -20.23 28.52 -2.73
CA MET A 31 -20.85 27.26 -2.32
C MET A 31 -20.52 26.89 -0.86
N ASN A 32 -19.30 27.19 -0.39
CA ASN A 32 -18.93 27.00 1.00
C ASN A 32 -19.62 28.01 1.92
N GLU A 33 -19.76 29.27 1.51
CA GLU A 33 -20.44 30.30 2.30
C GLU A 33 -21.94 30.01 2.44
N VAL A 34 -22.61 29.53 1.36
CA VAL A 34 -24.00 29.02 1.40
C VAL A 34 -24.12 27.80 2.30
N SER A 35 -23.16 26.88 2.24
CA SER A 35 -23.18 25.66 3.07
C SER A 35 -22.94 25.99 4.55
N ARG A 36 -22.12 27.02 4.83
CA ARG A 36 -21.79 27.49 6.18
C ARG A 36 -22.95 28.28 6.81
N THR A 37 -23.57 29.19 6.06
CA THR A 37 -24.79 29.91 6.49
C THR A 37 -25.97 28.98 6.75
N ARG A 38 -26.06 27.83 6.06
CA ARG A 38 -27.08 26.80 6.31
C ARG A 38 -26.78 25.92 7.53
N ALA A 39 -25.53 25.86 8.00
CA ALA A 39 -25.11 25.07 9.14
C ALA A 39 -25.29 25.80 10.48
N ASP A 40 -25.29 27.14 10.50
CA ASP A 40 -25.36 27.95 11.72
C ASP A 40 -26.78 28.31 12.19
N GLY A 41 -27.82 27.68 11.61
CA GLY A 41 -29.13 27.58 12.25
C GLY A 41 -29.80 28.90 12.65
N GLY A 42 -30.09 29.77 11.68
CA GLY A 42 -31.00 30.90 11.87
C GLY A 42 -30.72 32.07 10.93
N VAL A 43 -31.27 32.04 9.70
CA VAL A 43 -31.22 33.18 8.77
C VAL A 43 -32.51 33.24 7.94
N ASP A 44 -33.07 34.45 7.78
CA ASP A 44 -34.30 34.75 7.03
C ASP A 44 -34.08 34.61 5.51
N SER A 45 -35.09 34.11 4.81
CA SER A 45 -35.09 33.84 3.36
C SER A 45 -34.74 35.04 2.47
N ASN A 46 -34.88 36.26 3.01
CA ASN A 46 -34.53 37.50 2.31
C ASN A 46 -33.02 37.74 2.18
N ASP A 47 -32.19 37.13 3.03
CA ASP A 47 -30.72 37.31 3.01
C ASP A 47 -30.01 36.41 1.99
N LEU A 48 -30.64 35.32 1.53
CA LEU A 48 -30.05 34.40 0.53
C LEU A 48 -30.32 34.82 -0.93
N LYS A 49 -31.29 35.71 -1.16
CA LYS A 49 -31.75 36.08 -2.50
C LYS A 49 -30.66 36.75 -3.36
N PRO A 50 -29.84 37.69 -2.86
CA PRO A 50 -28.77 38.31 -3.66
C PRO A 50 -27.69 37.31 -4.10
N LEU A 51 -27.44 36.29 -3.27
CA LEU A 51 -26.41 35.28 -3.51
C LEU A 51 -26.86 34.25 -4.56
N LEU A 52 -28.12 33.84 -4.51
CA LEU A 52 -28.75 32.98 -5.52
C LEU A 52 -28.86 33.69 -6.87
N ASP A 53 -29.25 34.97 -6.88
CA ASP A 53 -29.34 35.77 -8.11
C ASP A 53 -27.95 35.90 -8.78
N SER A 54 -26.88 36.05 -7.99
CA SER A 54 -25.48 36.08 -8.49
C SER A 54 -25.02 34.72 -9.03
N LEU A 55 -25.44 33.62 -8.39
CA LEU A 55 -25.13 32.26 -8.85
C LEU A 55 -25.83 31.96 -10.19
N HIS A 56 -27.10 32.35 -10.32
CA HIS A 56 -27.86 32.19 -11.56
C HIS A 56 -27.29 33.01 -12.72
N ALA A 57 -26.78 34.21 -12.46
CA ALA A 57 -26.08 35.01 -13.47
C ALA A 57 -24.79 34.32 -13.96
N ALA A 58 -24.02 33.72 -13.05
CA ALA A 58 -22.80 32.99 -13.40
C ALA A 58 -23.06 31.73 -14.26
N PHE A 59 -24.22 31.08 -14.09
CA PHE A 59 -24.62 29.92 -14.91
C PHE A 59 -25.22 30.30 -16.27
N ALA A 60 -25.78 31.51 -16.42
CA ALA A 60 -26.35 31.96 -17.68
C ALA A 60 -25.28 32.25 -18.76
N GLU A 61 -24.04 32.56 -18.37
CA GLU A 61 -22.92 32.79 -19.30
C GLU A 61 -22.32 31.50 -19.91
N GLN A 62 -22.71 30.30 -19.45
CA GLN A 62 -22.23 29.02 -19.98
C GLN A 62 -23.03 28.47 -21.16
N GLY A 63 -24.17 29.08 -21.49
CA GLY A 63 -25.13 28.55 -22.47
C GLY A 63 -24.92 29.03 -23.91
N ASP A 64 -23.73 28.91 -24.49
CA ASP A 64 -23.59 29.02 -25.95
C ASP A 64 -22.24 28.44 -26.45
N LEU A 65 -22.23 27.15 -26.84
CA LEU A 65 -21.22 26.55 -27.73
C LEU A 65 -21.74 25.17 -28.20
N LYS A 66 -22.18 25.13 -29.47
CA LYS A 66 -22.71 23.95 -30.18
C LYS A 66 -21.62 23.03 -30.74
N ASP A 67 -21.82 21.73 -30.53
CA ASP A 67 -21.87 20.62 -31.51
C ASP A 67 -20.92 20.58 -32.73
N THR A 68 -20.11 19.52 -32.83
CA THR A 68 -19.81 18.79 -34.09
C THR A 68 -19.29 17.37 -33.82
N SER A 69 -19.82 16.42 -34.59
CA SER A 69 -19.76 14.96 -34.54
C SER A 69 -18.70 14.30 -35.46
N GLU A 70 -18.63 12.95 -35.38
CA GLU A 70 -18.04 11.93 -36.29
C GLU A 70 -16.50 11.70 -36.18
N ASP A 71 -15.93 10.49 -36.24
CA ASP A 71 -16.29 9.27 -36.99
C ASP A 71 -15.63 7.98 -36.39
N THR A 72 -16.19 6.82 -36.74
CA THR A 72 -15.88 5.44 -36.32
C THR A 72 -15.04 4.66 -37.35
N THR A 73 -14.13 3.76 -36.91
CA THR A 73 -13.74 2.56 -37.68
C THR A 73 -13.18 1.42 -36.80
N GLU A 74 -13.64 0.20 -37.07
CA GLU A 74 -13.35 -1.11 -36.44
C GLU A 74 -12.20 -1.92 -37.10
N PHE A 75 -11.88 -3.06 -36.44
CA PHE A 75 -11.26 -4.35 -36.87
C PHE A 75 -9.83 -4.67 -36.36
N PRO A 76 -9.43 -5.97 -36.17
CA PRO A 76 -10.17 -7.14 -35.67
C PRO A 76 -9.41 -7.96 -34.57
N VAL A 77 -10.13 -8.91 -33.95
CA VAL A 77 -9.67 -9.88 -32.94
C VAL A 77 -9.22 -11.19 -33.61
N GLU A 78 -8.10 -11.77 -33.19
CA GLU A 78 -7.67 -13.13 -33.58
C GLU A 78 -7.29 -14.00 -32.37
N SER A 79 -7.79 -15.24 -32.37
CA SER A 79 -7.80 -16.21 -31.28
C SER A 79 -6.62 -17.19 -31.33
N SER A 80 -5.85 -17.33 -30.26
CA SER A 80 -4.82 -18.38 -30.12
C SER A 80 -5.06 -19.26 -28.88
N SER A 81 -6.13 -20.07 -28.89
CA SER A 81 -6.35 -21.14 -27.91
C SER A 81 -6.48 -22.46 -28.66
N LYS A 82 -5.35 -23.09 -29.02
CA LYS A 82 -5.30 -24.50 -29.48
C LYS A 82 -3.90 -25.11 -29.62
N THR A 83 -2.83 -24.33 -29.44
CA THR A 83 -1.45 -24.85 -29.59
C THR A 83 -0.80 -25.29 -28.26
N GLU A 84 -1.37 -24.93 -27.11
CA GLU A 84 -0.82 -25.31 -25.79
C GLU A 84 -1.22 -26.72 -25.32
N SER A 85 -2.26 -27.32 -25.90
CA SER A 85 -2.79 -28.61 -25.45
C SER A 85 -2.08 -29.86 -26.00
N MET A 86 -1.14 -29.72 -26.94
CA MET A 86 -0.36 -30.87 -27.46
C MET A 86 1.06 -30.97 -26.86
N ALA A 87 1.59 -29.92 -26.25
CA ALA A 87 2.94 -29.93 -25.67
C ALA A 87 3.03 -30.61 -24.28
N ILE A 88 1.89 -30.82 -23.61
CA ILE A 88 1.84 -31.41 -22.26
C ILE A 88 1.86 -32.96 -22.30
N VAL A 89 1.55 -33.57 -23.46
CA VAL A 89 1.42 -35.03 -23.56
C VAL A 89 2.76 -35.75 -23.81
N GLU A 90 3.79 -35.04 -24.25
CA GLU A 90 5.07 -35.69 -24.64
C GLU A 90 6.16 -35.65 -23.54
N ALA A 91 5.95 -34.90 -22.45
CA ALA A 91 6.92 -34.77 -21.35
C ALA A 91 6.89 -35.94 -20.32
N GLN A 92 6.01 -36.93 -20.48
CA GLN A 92 5.86 -38.05 -19.53
C GLN A 92 6.73 -39.28 -19.83
N LYS A 93 7.67 -39.24 -20.80
CA LYS A 93 8.43 -40.43 -21.22
C LYS A 93 9.95 -40.41 -21.00
N THR A 94 10.52 -39.43 -20.31
CA THR A 94 11.96 -39.45 -20.00
C THR A 94 12.22 -39.16 -18.54
N ASN A 95 12.70 -40.19 -17.81
CA ASN A 95 13.24 -40.09 -16.46
C ASN A 95 14.55 -39.27 -16.45
N VAL A 96 14.41 -37.95 -16.55
CA VAL A 96 15.50 -36.99 -16.28
C VAL A 96 15.11 -36.27 -14.99
N SER A 97 16.00 -36.28 -13.99
CA SER A 97 15.72 -35.64 -12.71
C SER A 97 15.44 -34.15 -12.90
N ALA A 98 14.39 -33.61 -12.28
CA ALA A 98 14.07 -32.17 -12.33
C ALA A 98 15.24 -31.29 -11.86
N SER A 99 16.13 -31.82 -11.01
CA SER A 99 17.34 -31.16 -10.52
C SER A 99 18.40 -30.91 -11.61
N SER A 100 18.56 -31.85 -12.57
CA SER A 100 19.53 -31.71 -13.66
C SER A 100 19.06 -30.78 -14.77
N VAL A 101 17.75 -30.66 -14.97
CA VAL A 101 17.16 -29.72 -15.96
C VAL A 101 17.24 -28.28 -15.45
N LEU A 102 16.95 -28.04 -14.17
CA LEU A 102 17.07 -26.72 -13.54
C LEU A 102 18.52 -26.21 -13.51
N SER A 103 19.48 -27.05 -13.14
CA SER A 103 20.90 -26.67 -13.10
C SER A 103 21.46 -26.35 -14.50
N HIS A 104 21.02 -27.08 -15.53
CA HIS A 104 21.40 -26.81 -16.92
C HIS A 104 20.74 -25.53 -17.48
N GLN A 105 19.50 -25.22 -17.09
CA GLN A 105 18.82 -23.96 -17.45
C GLN A 105 19.45 -22.73 -16.76
N LEU A 106 19.85 -22.85 -15.49
CA LEU A 106 20.59 -21.81 -14.76
C LEU A 106 21.99 -21.56 -15.38
N GLY A 107 22.71 -22.62 -15.76
CA GLY A 107 24.02 -22.50 -16.42
C GLY A 107 23.93 -21.86 -17.81
N ASN A 108 22.87 -22.13 -18.56
CA ASN A 108 22.62 -21.52 -19.86
C ASN A 108 22.15 -20.07 -19.75
N ALA A 109 21.32 -19.73 -18.76
CA ALA A 109 20.94 -18.34 -18.48
C ALA A 109 22.18 -17.51 -18.09
N GLN A 110 23.06 -18.04 -17.24
CA GLN A 110 24.32 -17.38 -16.86
C GLN A 110 25.27 -17.20 -18.06
N ARG A 111 25.36 -18.16 -18.98
CA ARG A 111 26.16 -18.04 -20.22
C ARG A 111 25.55 -17.08 -21.23
N PHE A 112 24.22 -17.06 -21.37
CA PHE A 112 23.51 -16.16 -22.29
C PHE A 112 23.60 -14.69 -21.83
N MET A 113 23.57 -14.46 -20.52
CA MET A 113 23.69 -13.13 -19.90
C MET A 113 25.11 -12.54 -19.98
N LYS A 114 26.15 -13.38 -20.11
CA LYS A 114 27.55 -12.91 -20.24
C LYS A 114 27.84 -12.23 -21.60
N ASN A 115 26.96 -12.40 -22.59
CA ASN A 115 27.15 -11.93 -23.97
C ASN A 115 26.37 -10.66 -24.35
N LYS A 116 25.64 -10.02 -23.42
CA LYS A 116 25.05 -8.70 -23.67
C LYS A 116 25.72 -7.66 -22.77
N ASN A 117 26.38 -6.68 -23.40
CA ASN A 117 26.71 -5.41 -22.77
C ASN A 117 25.41 -4.64 -22.49
N ILE A 118 24.67 -5.06 -21.45
CA ILE A 118 23.52 -4.33 -20.94
C ILE A 118 24.09 -3.14 -20.16
N THR A 119 24.09 -1.98 -20.79
CA THR A 119 24.38 -0.72 -20.13
C THR A 119 23.33 -0.46 -19.06
N PHE A 120 23.83 -0.28 -17.84
CA PHE A 120 23.07 -0.01 -16.62
C PHE A 120 22.10 1.16 -16.84
N SER A 121 20.79 0.91 -16.77
CA SER A 121 19.86 1.97 -16.38
C SER A 121 20.25 2.36 -14.96
N GLN A 122 20.64 3.62 -14.74
CA GLN A 122 20.94 4.14 -13.41
C GLN A 122 19.91 3.60 -12.40
N SER A 123 20.40 2.94 -11.34
CA SER A 123 19.56 2.58 -10.20
C SER A 123 18.82 3.85 -9.77
N PRO A 124 17.48 3.81 -9.64
CA PRO A 124 16.71 5.00 -9.30
C PRO A 124 17.26 5.62 -8.01
N LEU A 125 17.17 6.96 -7.92
CA LEU A 125 17.63 7.69 -6.75
C LEU A 125 16.99 7.10 -5.49
N GLU A 126 17.84 6.73 -4.53
CA GLU A 126 17.41 6.18 -3.24
C GLU A 126 16.43 7.12 -2.54
N LYS A 127 15.30 6.57 -2.08
CA LYS A 127 14.22 7.31 -1.43
C LYS A 127 14.23 7.06 0.08
N HIS A 128 14.21 8.13 0.86
CA HIS A 128 14.18 8.09 2.32
C HIS A 128 12.80 8.43 2.92
N HIS A 129 12.05 9.32 2.27
CA HIS A 129 10.72 9.73 2.74
C HIS A 129 9.66 8.70 2.31
N VAL A 130 9.19 7.88 3.24
CA VAL A 130 8.27 6.78 2.97
C VAL A 130 7.16 6.69 4.00
N VAL A 131 5.93 6.60 3.52
CA VAL A 131 4.79 6.12 4.31
C VAL A 131 4.57 4.66 3.97
N PHE A 132 4.65 3.79 4.97
CA PHE A 132 4.12 2.44 4.92
C PHE A 132 2.85 2.36 5.76
N LEU A 133 1.69 2.30 5.08
CA LEU A 133 0.42 2.02 5.73
C LEU A 133 0.41 0.57 6.21
N LYS A 134 0.78 0.38 7.48
CA LYS A 134 0.79 -0.92 8.15
C LYS A 134 -0.65 -1.35 8.46
N VAL A 135 -1.16 -2.31 7.70
CA VAL A 135 -2.51 -2.89 7.88
C VAL A 135 -2.44 -4.12 8.78
N HIS A 136 -3.40 -4.30 9.68
CA HIS A 136 -3.40 -5.43 10.60
C HIS A 136 -3.57 -6.77 9.86
N LYS A 137 -2.82 -7.79 10.28
CA LYS A 137 -2.96 -9.20 9.83
C LYS A 137 -2.75 -9.45 8.33
N THR A 138 -2.07 -8.54 7.64
CA THR A 138 -1.69 -8.65 6.22
C THR A 138 -0.21 -9.00 6.01
N GLY A 139 0.47 -9.60 7.01
CA GLY A 139 1.92 -9.83 6.95
C GLY A 139 2.77 -8.56 7.18
N SER A 140 2.12 -7.47 7.58
CA SER A 140 2.73 -6.14 7.69
C SER A 140 3.82 -5.98 8.76
N SER A 141 3.99 -6.90 9.73
CA SER A 141 5.15 -6.88 10.64
C SER A 141 6.45 -7.26 9.95
N THR A 142 6.41 -8.24 9.05
CA THR A 142 7.56 -8.59 8.19
C THR A 142 8.01 -7.38 7.38
N VAL A 143 7.06 -6.68 6.75
CA VAL A 143 7.36 -5.51 5.93
C VAL A 143 7.75 -4.30 6.79
N GLN A 144 7.13 -4.11 7.96
CA GLN A 144 7.55 -3.05 8.89
C GLN A 144 9.02 -3.22 9.30
N ASN A 145 9.49 -4.44 9.57
CA ASN A 145 10.89 -4.69 9.91
C ASN A 145 11.84 -4.22 8.78
N ILE A 146 11.46 -4.38 7.50
CA ILE A 146 12.22 -3.83 6.37
C ILE A 146 12.41 -2.31 6.53
N PHE A 147 11.33 -1.56 6.75
CA PHE A 147 11.36 -0.11 6.94
C PHE A 147 12.14 0.32 8.20
N LEU A 148 11.92 -0.39 9.32
CA LEU A 148 12.61 -0.09 10.59
C LEU A 148 14.12 -0.26 10.46
N ARG A 149 14.60 -1.36 9.86
CA ARG A 149 16.03 -1.58 9.62
C ARG A 149 16.61 -0.53 8.69
N TYR A 150 15.92 -0.27 7.58
CA TYR A 150 16.37 0.70 6.58
C TYR A 150 16.63 2.07 7.23
N GLY A 151 15.64 2.60 7.96
CA GLY A 151 15.78 3.88 8.64
C GLY A 151 16.74 3.84 9.83
N TYR A 152 16.78 2.74 10.57
CA TYR A 152 17.73 2.57 11.68
C TYR A 152 19.19 2.68 11.20
N HIS A 153 19.56 1.94 10.14
CA HIS A 153 20.93 1.98 9.59
C HIS A 153 21.33 3.35 9.04
N ARG A 154 20.37 4.10 8.50
CA ARG A 154 20.59 5.43 7.91
C ARG A 154 20.34 6.58 8.89
N LYS A 155 20.03 6.29 10.15
CA LYS A 155 19.70 7.27 11.19
C LYS A 155 18.55 8.21 10.79
N LEU A 156 17.58 7.66 10.07
CA LEU A 156 16.38 8.38 9.66
C LEU A 156 15.42 8.59 10.84
N THR A 157 14.57 9.60 10.70
CA THR A 157 13.53 9.97 11.65
C THR A 157 12.23 9.23 11.38
N PHE A 158 11.51 8.87 12.45
CA PHE A 158 10.27 8.12 12.37
C PHE A 158 9.11 8.89 12.99
N VAL A 159 7.93 8.74 12.40
CA VAL A 159 6.68 9.14 13.03
C VAL A 159 6.35 8.11 14.11
N LEU A 160 6.51 8.49 15.37
CA LEU A 160 6.29 7.64 16.54
C LEU A 160 5.16 8.19 17.40
N ALA A 161 4.43 7.30 18.07
CA ALA A 161 3.36 7.69 18.98
C ALA A 161 3.90 8.45 20.20
N HIS A 162 3.13 9.36 20.78
CA HIS A 162 3.49 9.93 22.10
C HIS A 162 3.44 8.82 23.17
N ASP A 163 4.40 8.76 24.10
CA ASP A 163 4.44 7.66 25.09
C ASP A 163 3.17 7.68 25.95
N ASP A 164 2.80 8.84 26.50
CA ASP A 164 1.57 9.00 27.29
C ASP A 164 0.29 8.56 26.54
N VAL A 165 0.18 8.86 25.24
CA VAL A 165 -0.99 8.49 24.43
C VAL A 165 -0.97 7.01 24.07
N SER A 166 0.18 6.48 23.64
CA SER A 166 0.28 5.06 23.28
C SER A 166 0.11 4.15 24.50
N LEU A 167 0.68 4.49 25.66
CA LEU A 167 0.55 3.70 26.87
C LEU A 167 -0.86 3.80 27.46
N ALA A 168 -1.53 4.96 27.35
CA ALA A 168 -2.91 5.09 27.85
C ALA A 168 -3.96 4.49 26.91
N GLU A 169 -3.78 4.60 25.58
CA GLU A 169 -4.81 4.21 24.61
C GLU A 169 -4.60 2.84 23.97
N THR A 170 -3.34 2.42 23.76
CA THR A 170 -3.04 1.22 22.96
C THR A 170 -2.23 0.17 23.70
N ASN A 171 -1.39 0.55 24.69
CA ASN A 171 -0.35 -0.26 25.30
C ASN A 171 0.73 -0.81 24.33
N PHE A 172 0.76 -0.32 23.08
CA PHE A 172 1.68 -0.83 22.05
C PHE A 172 2.43 0.32 21.35
N PRO A 173 3.77 0.39 21.46
CA PRO A 173 4.55 1.51 20.92
C PRO A 173 4.55 1.56 19.38
N ASN A 174 4.21 0.45 18.72
CA ASN A 174 4.06 0.37 17.26
C ASN A 174 2.66 0.73 16.77
N VAL A 175 1.78 1.23 17.65
CA VAL A 175 0.42 1.69 17.32
C VAL A 175 0.27 3.15 17.76
N ILE A 176 0.14 4.04 16.78
CA ILE A 176 -0.16 5.46 17.03
C ILE A 176 -1.65 5.62 17.35
N SER A 177 -2.53 4.97 16.59
CA SER A 177 -3.96 4.93 16.91
C SER A 177 -4.66 3.79 16.21
N TYR A 178 -5.63 3.17 16.90
CA TYR A 178 -6.53 2.18 16.30
C TYR A 178 -7.69 2.79 15.52
N ARG A 179 -7.95 4.09 15.68
CA ARG A 179 -9.19 4.76 15.24
C ARG A 179 -8.99 6.09 14.53
N ASN A 180 -7.94 6.82 14.88
CA ASN A 180 -7.72 8.17 14.39
C ASN A 180 -6.52 8.21 13.43
N SER A 181 -6.50 9.23 12.57
CA SER A 181 -5.31 9.55 11.79
C SER A 181 -4.29 10.35 12.61
N LEU A 182 -3.15 10.69 11.99
CA LEU A 182 -2.13 11.53 12.59
C LEU A 182 -2.70 12.88 13.00
N ASN A 183 -2.27 13.37 14.15
CA ASN A 183 -2.47 14.74 14.61
C ASN A 183 -1.36 15.12 15.59
N GLY A 184 -1.22 16.40 15.90
CA GLY A 184 -0.11 16.89 16.74
C GLY A 184 -0.15 16.40 18.19
N LYS A 185 -1.22 15.74 18.64
CA LYS A 185 -1.35 15.22 20.01
C LYS A 185 -0.96 13.74 20.13
N ASN A 186 -1.05 12.95 19.05
CA ASN A 186 -0.81 11.51 19.11
C ASN A 186 0.59 11.07 18.63
N ILE A 187 1.44 12.02 18.22
CA ILE A 187 2.82 11.74 17.80
C ILE A 187 3.83 12.59 18.56
N CYS A 188 5.02 12.04 18.78
CA CYS A 188 6.17 12.82 19.25
C CYS A 188 6.64 13.76 18.14
N PRO A 189 6.93 15.04 18.42
CA PRO A 189 7.50 15.96 17.42
C PRO A 189 8.86 15.44 16.92
N PRO A 190 9.26 15.73 15.67
CA PRO A 190 10.58 15.32 15.21
C PRO A 190 11.66 16.06 16.02
N PRO A 191 12.89 15.51 16.10
CA PRO A 191 14.01 16.22 16.71
C PRO A 191 14.17 17.63 16.11
N GLN A 192 14.63 18.59 16.93
CA GLN A 192 14.63 20.00 16.56
C GLN A 192 15.31 20.26 15.20
N GLY A 193 14.60 20.95 14.31
CA GLY A 193 15.09 21.29 12.97
C GLY A 193 15.03 20.16 11.95
N GLN A 194 14.46 19.00 12.30
CA GLN A 194 14.31 17.86 11.40
C GLN A 194 12.85 17.71 10.93
N HIS A 195 12.68 16.97 9.83
CA HIS A 195 11.38 16.48 9.36
C HIS A 195 11.21 15.01 9.76
N TYR A 196 10.12 14.36 9.35
CA TYR A 196 9.98 12.91 9.44
C TYR A 196 10.34 12.23 8.12
N ASP A 197 11.09 11.14 8.17
CA ASP A 197 11.43 10.34 7.00
C ASP A 197 10.47 9.15 6.84
N ILE A 198 10.18 8.41 7.90
CA ILE A 198 9.43 7.14 7.81
C ILE A 198 8.22 7.11 8.73
N LEU A 199 7.05 6.81 8.17
CA LEU A 199 5.88 6.37 8.92
C LEU A 199 5.63 4.89 8.65
N CYS A 200 5.76 4.02 9.66
CA CYS A 200 5.49 2.59 9.49
C CYS A 200 4.77 1.94 10.68
N CYS A 201 4.21 2.74 11.60
CA CYS A 201 3.40 2.28 12.72
C CYS A 201 1.91 2.24 12.35
N HIS A 202 1.10 1.49 13.12
CA HIS A 202 -0.35 1.43 12.90
C HIS A 202 -1.02 2.78 13.17
N VAL A 203 -1.67 3.33 12.14
CA VAL A 203 -2.48 4.56 12.19
C VAL A 203 -3.48 4.53 11.03
N ILE A 204 -4.60 5.23 11.16
CA ILE A 204 -5.60 5.31 10.10
C ILE A 204 -5.15 6.28 9.01
N TYR A 205 -5.20 5.82 7.76
CA TYR A 205 -4.82 6.62 6.61
C TYR A 205 -5.73 7.83 6.45
N ASN A 206 -5.11 8.99 6.25
CA ASN A 206 -5.77 10.18 5.73
C ASN A 206 -4.71 10.99 4.97
N LYS A 207 -4.91 11.17 3.66
CA LYS A 207 -3.94 11.85 2.80
C LYS A 207 -3.58 13.24 3.30
N TYR A 208 -4.59 14.03 3.68
CA TYR A 208 -4.41 15.38 4.17
C TYR A 208 -3.56 15.38 5.44
N ASN A 209 -3.95 14.64 6.48
CA ASN A 209 -3.21 14.60 7.74
C ASN A 209 -1.77 14.11 7.55
N PHE A 210 -1.54 13.08 6.72
CA PHE A 210 -0.18 12.59 6.47
C PHE A 210 0.67 13.65 5.77
N SER A 211 0.10 14.39 4.80
CA SER A 211 0.81 15.46 4.09
C SER A 211 1.17 16.67 4.94
N GLN A 212 0.56 16.83 6.12
CA GLN A 212 0.94 17.89 7.07
C GLN A 212 2.27 17.60 7.78
N TYR A 213 2.68 16.33 7.84
CA TYR A 213 3.85 15.89 8.61
C TYR A 213 4.97 15.34 7.74
N MET A 214 4.63 14.66 6.64
CA MET A 214 5.60 14.03 5.76
C MET A 214 6.07 14.99 4.65
N PRO A 215 7.34 14.94 4.23
CA PRO A 215 7.86 15.71 3.10
C PRO A 215 7.05 15.48 1.80
N SER A 216 7.04 16.47 0.91
CA SER A 216 6.20 16.45 -0.30
C SER A 216 6.58 15.37 -1.33
N ASP A 217 7.81 14.87 -1.30
CA ASP A 217 8.32 13.79 -2.16
C ASP A 217 8.14 12.40 -1.55
N THR A 218 7.36 12.29 -0.46
CA THR A 218 7.09 11.02 0.23
C THR A 218 6.44 9.99 -0.69
N VAL A 219 7.01 8.79 -0.70
CA VAL A 219 6.47 7.63 -1.41
C VAL A 219 5.49 6.89 -0.50
N TYR A 220 4.28 6.63 -0.98
CA TYR A 220 3.23 5.93 -0.23
C TYR A 220 3.17 4.46 -0.63
N ILE A 221 3.35 3.58 0.35
CA ILE A 221 3.32 2.13 0.25
C ILE A 221 2.26 1.60 1.23
N ALA A 222 1.53 0.56 0.84
CA ALA A 222 0.63 -0.17 1.74
C ALA A 222 0.74 -1.67 1.49
N ILE A 223 0.03 -2.47 2.28
CA ILE A 223 -0.10 -3.92 2.06
C ILE A 223 -1.52 -4.39 2.34
N VAL A 224 -2.04 -5.22 1.44
CA VAL A 224 -3.31 -5.94 1.59
C VAL A 224 -3.08 -7.44 1.57
N ARG A 225 -4.11 -8.18 1.94
CA ARG A 225 -4.17 -9.65 1.95
C ARG A 225 -5.57 -10.06 1.53
N ASP A 226 -5.72 -11.27 1.00
CA ASP A 226 -7.03 -11.88 0.80
C ASP A 226 -7.94 -11.65 2.04
N PRO A 227 -9.13 -11.03 1.88
CA PRO A 227 -9.98 -10.65 3.00
C PRO A 227 -10.38 -11.81 3.91
N ILE A 228 -10.61 -13.00 3.34
CA ILE A 228 -11.07 -14.19 4.06
C ILE A 228 -9.96 -14.72 4.96
N THR A 229 -8.77 -14.94 4.41
CA THR A 229 -7.64 -15.42 5.21
C THR A 229 -7.14 -14.35 6.19
N ARG A 230 -7.36 -13.06 5.89
CA ARG A 230 -7.06 -11.93 6.77
C ARG A 230 -8.02 -11.89 7.98
N VAL A 231 -9.34 -12.04 7.77
CA VAL A 231 -10.32 -12.06 8.87
C VAL A 231 -10.11 -13.29 9.75
N GLU A 232 -9.83 -14.46 9.16
CA GLU A 232 -9.51 -15.68 9.90
C GLU A 232 -8.29 -15.47 10.81
N SER A 233 -7.24 -14.84 10.26
CA SER A 233 -6.04 -14.51 11.01
C SER A 233 -6.30 -13.53 12.15
N ALA A 234 -7.19 -12.57 11.96
CA ALA A 234 -7.58 -11.60 13.00
C ALA A 234 -8.36 -12.26 14.14
N ILE A 235 -9.40 -13.02 13.81
CA ILE A 235 -10.24 -13.72 14.79
C ILE A 235 -9.38 -14.61 15.68
N ARG A 236 -8.46 -15.38 15.09
CA ARG A 236 -7.56 -16.25 15.84
C ARG A 236 -6.57 -15.47 16.70
N TYR A 237 -5.90 -14.47 16.11
CA TYR A 237 -4.83 -13.76 16.79
C TYR A 237 -5.32 -12.96 17.99
N PHE A 238 -6.47 -12.28 17.84
CA PHE A 238 -7.07 -11.50 18.91
C PHE A 238 -8.02 -12.32 19.80
N ASN A 239 -8.08 -13.63 19.61
CA ASN A 239 -9.00 -14.55 20.30
C ASN A 239 -10.45 -14.01 20.30
N MET A 240 -10.89 -13.51 19.14
CA MET A 240 -12.22 -12.96 18.98
C MET A 240 -13.24 -14.10 19.00
N TYR A 241 -14.36 -13.89 19.68
CA TYR A 241 -15.48 -14.85 19.72
C TYR A 241 -15.04 -16.26 20.20
N PRO A 242 -14.39 -16.40 21.37
CA PRO A 242 -13.74 -17.65 21.81
C PRO A 242 -14.70 -18.85 21.93
N ASN A 243 -16.01 -18.61 22.05
CA ASN A 243 -17.05 -19.62 22.21
C ASN A 243 -17.95 -19.75 20.96
N VAL A 244 -17.54 -19.22 19.81
CA VAL A 244 -18.33 -19.21 18.57
C VAL A 244 -17.64 -20.06 17.52
N ASN A 245 -18.39 -20.95 16.86
CA ASN A 245 -17.87 -21.66 15.69
C ASN A 245 -17.68 -20.66 14.55
N LEU A 246 -16.54 -20.74 13.84
CA LEU A 246 -16.26 -19.88 12.69
C LEU A 246 -17.35 -19.97 11.61
N ALA A 247 -17.98 -21.12 11.42
CA ALA A 247 -19.11 -21.27 10.52
C ALA A 247 -20.34 -20.45 10.99
N ASP A 248 -20.65 -20.48 12.28
CA ASP A 248 -21.75 -19.67 12.85
C ASP A 248 -21.48 -18.16 12.73
N PHE A 249 -20.21 -17.76 12.93
CA PHE A 249 -19.79 -16.38 12.68
C PHE A 249 -19.98 -16.02 11.20
N ALA A 250 -19.57 -16.87 10.27
CA ALA A 250 -19.69 -16.61 8.83
C ALA A 250 -21.14 -16.47 8.36
N LEU A 251 -22.10 -17.14 9.02
CA LEU A 251 -23.53 -17.04 8.68
C LEU A 251 -24.13 -15.64 8.92
N ASP A 252 -23.82 -15.00 10.04
CA ASP A 252 -24.26 -13.62 10.34
C ASP A 252 -23.18 -12.88 11.17
N PRO A 253 -22.10 -12.37 10.52
CA PRO A 253 -21.04 -11.67 11.24
C PRO A 253 -21.55 -10.46 12.03
N LEU A 254 -22.58 -9.79 11.50
CA LEU A 254 -23.21 -8.62 12.13
C LEU A 254 -24.00 -8.95 13.41
N LYS A 255 -24.28 -10.23 13.69
CA LYS A 255 -24.78 -10.67 15.00
C LYS A 255 -23.73 -10.52 16.09
N TYR A 256 -22.46 -10.72 15.74
CA TYR A 256 -21.35 -10.76 16.68
C TYR A 256 -20.59 -9.43 16.75
N ASP A 257 -20.55 -8.69 15.64
CA ASP A 257 -19.79 -7.46 15.53
C ASP A 257 -20.37 -6.49 14.50
N THR A 258 -20.79 -5.34 15.03
CA THR A 258 -21.35 -4.23 14.24
C THR A 258 -20.42 -3.02 14.22
N THR A 259 -19.23 -3.15 14.80
CA THR A 259 -18.34 -2.01 15.04
C THR A 259 -17.54 -1.73 13.77
N PRO A 260 -17.65 -0.53 13.16
CA PRO A 260 -16.97 -0.23 11.89
C PRO A 260 -15.43 -0.29 11.96
N HIS A 261 -14.86 -0.17 13.15
CA HIS A 261 -13.41 -0.19 13.39
C HIS A 261 -12.88 -1.53 13.93
N SER A 262 -13.73 -2.55 13.99
CA SER A 262 -13.36 -3.87 14.49
C SER A 262 -12.30 -4.55 13.62
N MET A 263 -11.52 -5.45 14.24
CA MET A 263 -10.52 -6.25 13.54
C MET A 263 -11.12 -7.30 12.59
N SER A 264 -12.42 -7.59 12.72
CA SER A 264 -13.15 -8.54 11.88
C SER A 264 -14.11 -7.94 10.84
N ASN A 265 -14.31 -6.62 10.83
CA ASN A 265 -15.26 -5.96 9.94
C ASN A 265 -14.56 -4.97 9.01
N ASN A 266 -14.29 -5.40 7.77
CA ASN A 266 -13.70 -4.54 6.71
C ASN A 266 -12.47 -3.73 7.19
N ARG A 267 -11.60 -4.38 7.98
CA ARG A 267 -10.53 -3.68 8.70
C ARG A 267 -9.48 -3.11 7.75
N MET A 268 -9.24 -3.72 6.58
CA MET A 268 -8.32 -3.11 5.62
C MET A 268 -8.89 -1.77 5.14
N ALA A 269 -10.13 -1.76 4.64
CA ALA A 269 -10.81 -0.54 4.21
C ALA A 269 -10.84 0.53 5.33
N PHE A 270 -11.07 0.12 6.58
CA PHE A 270 -11.02 1.05 7.71
C PHE A 270 -9.64 1.71 7.86
N GLU A 271 -8.56 0.93 7.76
CA GLU A 271 -7.19 1.45 7.86
C GLU A 271 -6.77 2.28 6.65
N PHE A 272 -7.36 2.04 5.49
CA PHE A 272 -7.27 2.90 4.29
C PHE A 272 -8.20 4.14 4.36
N GLY A 273 -8.87 4.37 5.49
CA GLY A 273 -9.62 5.60 5.76
C GLY A 273 -10.98 5.68 5.07
N PHE A 274 -11.57 4.55 4.68
CA PHE A 274 -12.88 4.55 4.00
C PHE A 274 -13.96 5.28 4.84
N PRO A 275 -14.90 5.99 4.20
CA PRO A 275 -15.99 6.66 4.91
C PRO A 275 -16.82 5.68 5.75
N LEU A 276 -17.08 6.02 7.02
CA LEU A 276 -17.69 5.13 8.02
C LEU A 276 -19.14 4.74 7.70
N GLU A 277 -19.82 5.52 6.87
CA GLU A 277 -21.16 5.26 6.38
C GLU A 277 -21.22 4.16 5.31
N LEU A 278 -20.07 3.76 4.75
CA LEU A 278 -19.97 2.60 3.86
C LEU A 278 -19.78 1.29 4.62
N PHE A 279 -19.64 1.29 5.94
CA PHE A 279 -19.40 0.04 6.67
C PHE A 279 -20.71 -0.70 6.94
N PRO A 280 -20.74 -2.05 6.84
CA PRO A 280 -21.93 -2.84 7.14
C PRO A 280 -22.46 -2.58 8.56
N ARG A 281 -23.77 -2.35 8.68
CA ARG A 281 -24.50 -2.17 9.95
C ARG A 281 -25.85 -2.88 9.90
N ARG A 282 -26.30 -3.42 11.04
CA ARG A 282 -27.60 -4.11 11.11
C ARG A 282 -28.74 -3.16 10.74
N LYS A 283 -29.67 -3.63 9.90
CA LYS A 283 -30.92 -2.94 9.54
C LYS A 283 -30.75 -1.55 8.89
N ILE A 284 -29.55 -1.24 8.38
CA ILE A 284 -29.29 0.01 7.65
C ILE A 284 -28.99 -0.32 6.20
N ARG A 285 -29.79 0.20 5.27
CA ARG A 285 -29.48 0.17 3.84
C ARG A 285 -28.50 1.29 3.54
N ILE A 286 -27.42 0.98 2.83
CA ILE A 286 -26.43 1.97 2.39
C ILE A 286 -26.78 2.32 0.92
N PRO A 287 -27.23 3.55 0.64
CA PRO A 287 -27.49 3.98 -0.75
C PRO A 287 -26.21 4.01 -1.57
N ASP A 288 -26.31 3.53 -2.82
CA ASP A 288 -25.24 3.55 -3.83
C ASP A 288 -23.90 3.02 -3.34
N LYS A 289 -23.93 2.02 -2.43
CA LYS A 289 -22.76 1.57 -1.69
C LYS A 289 -21.63 1.08 -2.61
N GLU A 290 -21.96 0.39 -3.70
CA GLU A 290 -20.98 -0.11 -4.66
C GLU A 290 -20.29 1.05 -5.38
N LYS A 291 -21.05 2.00 -5.91
CA LYS A 291 -20.50 3.18 -6.61
C LYS A 291 -19.62 3.99 -5.68
N ARG A 292 -20.10 4.30 -4.46
CA ARG A 292 -19.36 5.10 -3.48
C ARG A 292 -18.08 4.40 -3.00
N ALA A 293 -18.11 3.08 -2.84
CA ALA A 293 -16.92 2.30 -2.53
C ALA A 293 -15.91 2.34 -3.69
N GLN A 294 -16.35 2.18 -4.94
CA GLN A 294 -15.48 2.26 -6.12
C GLN A 294 -14.88 3.66 -6.30
N ASP A 295 -15.67 4.72 -6.11
CA ASP A 295 -15.19 6.11 -6.18
C ASP A 295 -14.05 6.33 -5.17
N TYR A 296 -14.20 5.87 -3.92
CA TYR A 296 -13.16 6.00 -2.90
C TYR A 296 -11.94 5.09 -3.16
N ILE A 297 -12.17 3.86 -3.63
CA ILE A 297 -11.09 2.94 -4.02
C ILE A 297 -10.19 3.59 -5.07
N ASN A 298 -10.75 4.28 -6.06
CA ASN A 298 -9.94 4.93 -7.10
C ASN A 298 -9.05 6.04 -6.53
N VAL A 299 -9.53 6.80 -5.54
CA VAL A 299 -8.70 7.78 -4.81
C VAL A 299 -7.54 7.07 -4.12
N VAL A 300 -7.84 6.05 -3.31
CA VAL A 300 -6.83 5.27 -2.59
C VAL A 300 -5.79 4.68 -3.53
N ILE A 301 -6.20 3.99 -4.59
CA ILE A 301 -5.26 3.37 -5.54
C ILE A 301 -4.29 4.39 -6.15
N ASN A 302 -4.77 5.60 -6.44
CA ASN A 302 -3.95 6.66 -7.05
C ASN A 302 -2.99 7.30 -6.04
N ASP A 303 -3.33 7.32 -4.75
CA ASP A 303 -2.47 7.88 -3.71
C ASP A 303 -1.23 7.01 -3.40
N PHE A 304 -1.31 5.70 -3.63
CA PHE A 304 -0.25 4.75 -3.30
C PHE A 304 0.62 4.39 -4.52
N SER A 305 1.93 4.57 -4.38
CA SER A 305 2.91 4.14 -5.39
C SER A 305 2.98 2.61 -5.50
N LEU A 306 2.72 1.89 -4.41
CA LEU A 306 2.59 0.44 -4.37
C LEU A 306 1.63 0.03 -3.25
N ILE A 307 0.66 -0.81 -3.58
CA ILE A 307 -0.06 -1.63 -2.60
C ILE A 307 0.43 -3.06 -2.78
N MET A 308 1.19 -3.55 -1.81
CA MET A 308 1.76 -4.90 -1.77
C MET A 308 0.65 -5.94 -1.58
N ILE A 309 0.84 -7.14 -2.14
CA ILE A 309 -0.05 -8.28 -2.00
C ILE A 309 0.64 -9.33 -1.14
N ASN A 310 0.11 -9.63 0.03
CA ASN A 310 0.72 -10.57 0.97
C ASN A 310 0.93 -11.97 0.37
N GLU A 311 0.04 -12.43 -0.50
CA GLU A 311 0.11 -13.70 -1.24
C GLU A 311 1.25 -13.73 -2.26
N ARG A 312 1.76 -12.56 -2.66
CA ARG A 312 2.85 -12.36 -3.62
C ARG A 312 3.97 -11.53 -2.99
N MET A 313 4.40 -11.94 -1.79
CA MET A 313 5.33 -11.17 -0.96
C MET A 313 6.66 -10.92 -1.66
N ASP A 314 7.24 -11.91 -2.33
CA ASP A 314 8.55 -11.76 -2.98
C ASP A 314 8.47 -10.75 -4.15
N GLU A 315 7.44 -10.86 -5.01
CA GLU A 315 7.21 -9.86 -6.05
C GLU A 315 6.92 -8.47 -5.48
N SER A 316 6.17 -8.41 -4.38
CA SER A 316 5.86 -7.14 -3.70
C SER A 316 7.12 -6.47 -3.18
N VAL A 317 8.03 -7.24 -2.60
CA VAL A 317 9.31 -6.74 -2.07
C VAL A 317 10.26 -6.31 -3.20
N ILE A 318 10.26 -7.00 -4.35
CA ILE A 318 11.07 -6.55 -5.50
C ILE A 318 10.50 -5.29 -6.16
N LEU A 319 9.17 -5.15 -6.25
CA LEU A 319 8.59 -3.87 -6.66
C LEU A 319 8.93 -2.75 -5.68
N LEU A 320 8.88 -3.02 -4.38
CA LEU A 320 9.28 -2.06 -3.34
C LEU A 320 10.73 -1.62 -3.52
N LYS A 321 11.66 -2.58 -3.66
CA LYS A 321 13.09 -2.35 -3.94
C LYS A 321 13.29 -1.41 -5.12
N ARG A 322 12.66 -1.72 -6.26
CA ARG A 322 12.77 -0.91 -7.49
C ARG A 322 12.18 0.49 -7.34
N ILE A 323 11.02 0.62 -6.69
CA ILE A 323 10.34 1.91 -6.50
C ILE A 323 11.14 2.84 -5.59
N LEU A 324 11.75 2.30 -4.54
CA LEU A 324 12.50 3.10 -3.56
C LEU A 324 13.99 3.25 -3.89
N GLY A 325 14.49 2.54 -4.90
CA GLY A 325 15.92 2.53 -5.23
C GLY A 325 16.78 1.87 -4.14
N TRP A 326 16.22 0.87 -3.45
CA TRP A 326 16.89 0.17 -2.35
C TRP A 326 17.66 -1.05 -2.84
N SER A 327 18.54 -1.59 -1.99
CA SER A 327 19.29 -2.81 -2.26
C SER A 327 18.57 -4.08 -1.78
N PHE A 328 19.01 -5.25 -2.20
CA PHE A 328 18.60 -6.55 -1.67
C PHE A 328 18.91 -6.66 -0.17
N LYS A 329 20.03 -6.08 0.30
CA LYS A 329 20.35 -6.06 1.73
C LYS A 329 19.29 -5.29 2.53
N ASP A 330 18.77 -4.20 1.97
CA ASP A 330 17.73 -3.41 2.63
C ASP A 330 16.39 -4.17 2.74
N VAL A 331 16.06 -4.98 1.72
CA VAL A 331 14.72 -5.59 1.59
C VAL A 331 14.61 -7.08 1.92
N VAL A 332 15.72 -7.82 2.01
CA VAL A 332 15.71 -9.21 2.46
C VAL A 332 15.05 -9.30 3.83
N TYR A 333 14.17 -10.27 4.09
CA TYR A 333 13.34 -10.26 5.30
C TYR A 333 13.38 -11.59 6.05
N GLN A 334 12.80 -11.65 7.24
CA GLN A 334 12.45 -12.91 7.91
C GLN A 334 10.95 -12.93 8.14
N LYS A 335 10.31 -14.06 7.84
CA LYS A 335 8.86 -14.16 8.00
C LYS A 335 8.50 -14.07 9.49
N GLN A 336 7.75 -13.04 9.87
CA GLN A 336 7.27 -12.85 11.24
C GLN A 336 5.80 -13.25 11.39
N ASN A 337 5.42 -13.77 12.56
CA ASN A 337 4.03 -14.09 12.91
C ASN A 337 3.31 -15.05 11.94
N VAL A 338 4.05 -16.01 11.37
CA VAL A 338 3.47 -17.05 10.51
C VAL A 338 2.58 -17.96 11.34
N ALA A 339 1.29 -18.00 11.01
CA ALA A 339 0.36 -18.92 11.66
C ALA A 339 0.80 -20.37 11.39
N LYS A 340 0.79 -21.21 12.43
CA LYS A 340 0.97 -22.66 12.26
C LYS A 340 -0.18 -23.19 11.38
N ASN A 341 0.15 -24.08 10.43
CA ASN A 341 -0.81 -24.74 9.54
C ASN A 341 -1.98 -25.30 10.36
N ASN A 342 -3.21 -24.91 10.01
CA ASN A 342 -4.41 -25.38 10.69
C ASN A 342 -5.44 -25.90 9.69
N ASN A 343 -6.08 -27.02 10.08
CA ASN A 343 -7.02 -27.81 9.27
C ASN A 343 -8.46 -27.26 9.24
N ARG A 344 -8.76 -26.14 9.92
CA ARG A 344 -10.10 -25.54 9.93
C ARG A 344 -10.17 -24.44 8.89
N ARG A 345 -10.61 -24.80 7.69
CA ARG A 345 -10.92 -23.84 6.62
C ARG A 345 -12.41 -23.56 6.60
N PHE A 346 -12.76 -22.30 6.31
CA PHE A 346 -14.11 -21.94 5.91
C PHE A 346 -14.54 -22.80 4.72
N THR A 347 -15.79 -23.26 4.74
CA THR A 347 -16.41 -23.90 3.58
C THR A 347 -16.66 -22.86 2.48
N GLU A 348 -16.95 -23.29 1.26
CA GLU A 348 -17.31 -22.36 0.16
C GLU A 348 -18.53 -21.49 0.52
N THR A 349 -19.51 -22.06 1.25
CA THR A 349 -20.66 -21.32 1.74
C THR A 349 -20.27 -20.25 2.76
N ASP A 350 -19.38 -20.58 3.70
CA ASP A 350 -18.88 -19.63 4.69
C ASP A 350 -18.14 -18.47 4.00
N VAL A 351 -17.30 -18.79 3.01
CA VAL A 351 -16.58 -17.80 2.18
C VAL A 351 -17.58 -16.86 1.50
N ALA A 352 -18.59 -17.39 0.81
CA ALA A 352 -19.58 -16.57 0.11
C ALA A 352 -20.37 -15.65 1.05
N ASN A 353 -20.65 -16.08 2.28
CA ASN A 353 -21.31 -15.22 3.27
C ASN A 353 -20.36 -14.13 3.80
N LEU A 354 -19.10 -14.49 4.06
CA LEU A 354 -18.08 -13.55 4.50
C LEU A 354 -17.75 -12.51 3.42
N GLU A 355 -17.67 -12.87 2.14
CA GLU A 355 -17.42 -11.92 1.05
C GLU A 355 -18.50 -10.85 0.95
N LYS A 356 -19.77 -11.21 1.19
CA LYS A 356 -20.89 -10.25 1.25
C LYS A 356 -20.73 -9.27 2.42
N HIS A 357 -20.24 -9.76 3.56
CA HIS A 357 -19.99 -8.93 4.73
C HIS A 357 -18.74 -8.05 4.55
N LEU A 358 -17.66 -8.59 4.01
CA LEU A 358 -16.36 -7.97 3.81
C LEU A 358 -16.24 -7.25 2.46
N TYR A 359 -17.35 -6.74 1.92
CA TYR A 359 -17.39 -6.24 0.54
C TYR A 359 -16.43 -5.08 0.26
N LEU A 360 -16.10 -4.24 1.26
CA LEU A 360 -15.13 -3.16 1.09
C LEU A 360 -13.71 -3.71 1.00
N ASP A 361 -13.34 -4.63 1.90
CA ASP A 361 -12.04 -5.30 1.88
C ASP A 361 -11.87 -6.10 0.58
N THR A 362 -12.91 -6.79 0.13
CA THR A 362 -12.92 -7.54 -1.15
C THR A 362 -12.74 -6.61 -2.34
N ALA A 363 -13.51 -5.54 -2.42
CA ALA A 363 -13.40 -4.58 -3.53
C ALA A 363 -12.01 -3.91 -3.57
N LEU A 364 -11.48 -3.52 -2.41
CA LEU A 364 -10.12 -2.97 -2.28
C LEU A 364 -9.06 -3.98 -2.72
N TYR A 365 -9.13 -5.23 -2.25
CA TYR A 365 -8.17 -6.28 -2.60
C TYR A 365 -8.16 -6.58 -4.09
N VAL A 366 -9.34 -6.77 -4.71
CA VAL A 366 -9.46 -7.04 -6.15
C VAL A 366 -8.85 -5.91 -6.97
N ARG A 367 -9.17 -4.65 -6.63
CA ARG A 367 -8.62 -3.49 -7.34
C ARG A 367 -7.10 -3.37 -7.15
N ALA A 368 -6.60 -3.56 -5.92
CA ALA A 368 -5.18 -3.50 -5.61
C ALA A 368 -4.39 -4.60 -6.35
N LEU A 369 -4.92 -5.83 -6.39
CA LEU A 369 -4.33 -6.95 -7.14
C LEU A 369 -4.26 -6.66 -8.65
N ALA A 370 -5.31 -6.06 -9.21
CA ALA A 370 -5.30 -5.66 -10.62
C ALA A 370 -4.22 -4.62 -10.93
N GLU A 371 -4.06 -3.59 -10.10
CA GLU A 371 -2.96 -2.61 -10.28
C GLU A 371 -1.58 -3.20 -10.02
N PHE A 372 -1.47 -4.10 -9.04
CA PHE A 372 -0.24 -4.83 -8.78
C PHE A 372 0.22 -5.63 -9.99
N ASN A 373 -0.70 -6.35 -10.64
CA ASN A 373 -0.42 -7.10 -11.86
C ASN A 373 -0.01 -6.18 -13.03
N LYS A 374 -0.63 -4.99 -13.16
CA LYS A 374 -0.19 -3.98 -14.14
C LYS A 374 1.23 -3.50 -13.87
N LYS A 375 1.61 -3.28 -12.60
CA LYS A 375 2.98 -2.90 -12.22
C LYS A 375 3.98 -3.98 -12.56
N ILE A 376 3.66 -5.26 -12.32
CA ILE A 376 4.51 -6.38 -12.74
C ILE A 376 4.66 -6.43 -14.26
N ALA A 377 3.57 -6.31 -15.01
CA ALA A 377 3.64 -6.29 -16.48
C ALA A 377 4.52 -5.15 -17.00
N LYS A 378 4.46 -3.97 -16.36
CA LYS A 378 5.30 -2.80 -16.69
C LYS A 378 6.76 -2.95 -16.25
N ALA A 379 7.05 -3.78 -15.24
CA ALA A 379 8.41 -3.96 -14.71
C ALA A 379 9.36 -4.69 -15.68
N GLY A 380 8.84 -5.24 -16.78
CA GLY A 380 9.62 -5.82 -17.86
C GLY A 380 9.90 -7.32 -17.68
N LYS A 381 10.40 -7.95 -18.74
CA LYS A 381 10.55 -9.42 -18.82
C LYS A 381 11.50 -9.99 -17.76
N GLU A 382 12.56 -9.25 -17.41
CA GLU A 382 13.56 -9.66 -16.42
C GLU A 382 13.09 -9.52 -14.97
N PHE A 383 11.88 -9.00 -14.72
CA PHE A 383 11.36 -8.85 -13.36
C PHE A 383 11.21 -10.20 -12.66
N LEU A 384 10.69 -11.21 -13.36
CA LEU A 384 10.53 -12.54 -12.77
C LEU A 384 11.89 -13.21 -12.50
N ASP A 385 12.89 -12.96 -13.35
CA ASP A 385 14.25 -13.43 -13.11
C ASP A 385 14.87 -12.78 -11.86
N GLU A 386 14.64 -11.48 -11.65
CA GLU A 386 15.04 -10.78 -10.40
C GLU A 386 14.36 -11.40 -9.17
N VAL A 387 13.08 -11.71 -9.27
CA VAL A 387 12.31 -12.36 -8.19
C VAL A 387 12.88 -13.74 -7.86
N GLU A 388 13.19 -14.58 -8.85
CA GLU A 388 13.78 -15.90 -8.61
C GLU A 388 15.19 -15.81 -8.04
N TYR A 389 15.99 -14.84 -8.48
CA TYR A 389 17.28 -14.55 -7.87
C TYR A 389 17.13 -14.10 -6.41
N PHE A 390 16.18 -13.21 -6.14
CA PHE A 390 15.88 -12.76 -4.79
C PHE A 390 15.41 -13.90 -3.88
N LYS A 391 14.58 -14.84 -4.37
CA LYS A 391 14.20 -16.04 -3.61
C LYS A 391 15.43 -16.88 -3.21
N THR A 392 16.46 -16.92 -4.06
CA THR A 392 17.72 -17.58 -3.72
C THR A 392 18.45 -16.85 -2.58
N ILE A 393 18.50 -15.52 -2.61
CA ILE A 393 19.04 -14.69 -1.52
C ILE A 393 18.26 -14.93 -0.23
N GLN A 394 16.93 -14.86 -0.31
CA GLN A 394 15.99 -15.02 0.78
C GLN A 394 16.15 -16.39 1.47
N ASN A 395 16.27 -17.47 0.69
CA ASN A 395 16.46 -18.83 1.21
C ASN A 395 17.82 -18.99 1.90
N LYS A 396 18.91 -18.53 1.28
CA LYS A 396 20.26 -18.59 1.88
C LYS A 396 20.34 -17.78 3.18
N THR A 397 19.69 -16.62 3.19
CA THR A 397 19.60 -15.75 4.37
C THR A 397 18.80 -16.42 5.49
N ALA A 398 17.66 -17.01 5.17
CA ALA A 398 16.84 -17.78 6.13
C ALA A 398 17.63 -18.92 6.75
N GLU A 399 18.34 -19.71 5.94
CA GLU A 399 19.18 -20.78 6.42
C GLU A 399 20.30 -20.26 7.33
N PHE A 400 21.03 -19.23 6.91
CA PHE A 400 22.11 -18.64 7.69
C PHE A 400 21.64 -18.10 9.05
N CYS A 401 20.55 -17.34 9.07
CA CYS A 401 20.02 -16.78 10.32
C CYS A 401 19.34 -17.83 11.23
N SER A 402 19.05 -19.03 10.73
CA SER A 402 18.49 -20.13 11.54
C SER A 402 19.56 -20.94 12.30
N ARG A 403 20.84 -20.68 12.05
CA ARG A 403 21.94 -21.43 12.67
C ARG A 403 22.03 -21.14 14.17
N LYS A 404 22.25 -22.19 14.97
CA LYS A 404 22.44 -22.07 16.43
C LYS A 404 23.77 -21.41 16.79
N THR A 405 24.78 -21.59 15.94
CA THR A 405 26.12 -21.03 16.10
C THR A 405 26.50 -20.28 14.83
N PHE A 406 26.95 -19.05 14.99
CA PHE A 406 27.55 -18.26 13.92
C PHE A 406 29.06 -18.49 13.99
N GLY A 407 29.66 -18.89 12.88
CA GLY A 407 31.12 -18.78 12.72
C GLY A 407 31.50 -17.32 12.45
N ASP A 408 32.80 -17.04 12.37
CA ASP A 408 33.31 -15.68 12.14
C ASP A 408 33.05 -15.17 10.71
N SER A 409 32.65 -16.05 9.79
CA SER A 409 32.47 -15.69 8.37
C SER A 409 31.03 -15.26 8.05
N PRO A 410 30.83 -14.05 7.49
CA PRO A 410 29.52 -13.59 7.05
C PRO A 410 29.06 -14.33 5.77
N LEU A 411 27.76 -14.35 5.54
CA LEU A 411 27.16 -14.83 4.29
C LEU A 411 27.36 -13.76 3.19
N ARG A 412 28.14 -14.10 2.16
CA ARG A 412 28.48 -13.18 1.07
C ARG A 412 27.61 -13.41 -0.16
N PHE A 413 27.13 -12.32 -0.76
CA PHE A 413 26.48 -12.30 -2.06
C PHE A 413 27.31 -11.45 -3.01
N GLU A 414 27.77 -12.06 -4.10
CA GLU A 414 28.53 -11.37 -5.13
C GLU A 414 27.65 -10.42 -5.94
N LYS A 415 28.30 -9.47 -6.63
CA LYS A 415 27.61 -8.55 -7.55
C LYS A 415 26.81 -9.33 -8.59
N SER A 416 25.59 -8.89 -8.84
CA SER A 416 24.68 -9.48 -9.82
C SER A 416 24.23 -8.45 -10.84
N LEU A 417 23.32 -8.86 -11.75
CA LEU A 417 22.67 -7.93 -12.67
C LEU A 417 21.78 -6.91 -11.94
N TRP A 418 21.23 -7.27 -10.78
CA TRP A 418 20.18 -6.52 -10.09
C TRP A 418 20.66 -5.74 -8.87
N ASP A 419 21.89 -5.99 -8.42
CA ASP A 419 22.47 -5.31 -7.26
C ASP A 419 23.98 -5.49 -7.12
N ASN A 420 24.60 -4.63 -6.31
CA ASN A 420 25.98 -4.74 -5.88
C ASN A 420 26.18 -5.90 -4.90
N SER A 421 27.44 -6.29 -4.68
CA SER A 421 27.80 -7.29 -3.67
C SER A 421 27.47 -6.79 -2.27
N PHE A 422 27.00 -7.68 -1.40
CA PHE A 422 26.73 -7.38 0.01
C PHE A 422 26.92 -8.60 0.90
N GLU A 423 26.94 -8.37 2.21
CA GLU A 423 27.16 -9.39 3.21
C GLU A 423 26.05 -9.37 4.25
N ILE A 424 25.72 -10.54 4.80
CA ILE A 424 24.82 -10.71 5.93
C ILE A 424 25.61 -11.36 7.06
N ASP A 425 25.66 -10.70 8.21
CA ASP A 425 26.30 -11.22 9.41
C ASP A 425 25.28 -11.53 10.52
N LYS A 426 25.80 -11.88 11.71
CA LYS A 426 24.96 -12.17 12.88
C LYS A 426 24.13 -10.94 13.31
N SER A 427 24.71 -9.75 13.27
CA SER A 427 24.02 -8.52 13.69
C SER A 427 22.86 -8.19 12.74
N ASP A 428 23.03 -8.45 11.45
CA ASP A 428 21.93 -8.38 10.48
C ASP A 428 20.81 -9.36 10.89
N CYS A 429 21.13 -10.63 11.15
CA CYS A 429 20.13 -11.63 11.58
C CYS A 429 19.39 -11.24 12.87
N ASP A 430 20.10 -10.66 13.85
CA ASP A 430 19.51 -10.15 15.09
C ASP A 430 18.47 -9.05 14.80
N LEU A 431 18.75 -8.15 13.85
CA LEU A 431 17.81 -7.11 13.42
C LEU A 431 16.62 -7.68 12.62
N PHE A 432 16.84 -8.71 11.80
CA PHE A 432 15.80 -9.28 10.94
C PHE A 432 14.70 -9.99 11.74
N THR A 433 15.09 -10.52 12.91
CA THR A 433 14.19 -11.23 13.83
C THR A 433 13.73 -10.38 15.00
N LYS A 434 14.22 -9.13 15.09
CA LYS A 434 13.90 -8.21 16.18
C LYS A 434 12.40 -7.92 16.24
N PHE A 435 11.86 -8.03 17.45
CA PHE A 435 10.46 -7.77 17.71
C PHE A 435 10.13 -6.28 17.55
N GLU A 436 9.00 -5.98 16.93
CA GLU A 436 8.63 -4.63 16.50
C GLU A 436 8.58 -3.62 17.66
N THR A 437 8.08 -4.00 18.84
CA THR A 437 8.00 -3.06 19.98
C THR A 437 9.37 -2.69 20.53
N THR A 438 10.28 -3.65 20.63
CA THR A 438 11.67 -3.41 21.04
C THR A 438 12.39 -2.56 20.00
N PHE A 439 12.19 -2.83 18.71
CA PHE A 439 12.84 -2.05 17.66
C PHE A 439 12.37 -0.59 17.65
N ILE A 440 11.07 -0.35 17.84
CA ILE A 440 10.54 1.02 17.98
C ILE A 440 11.15 1.73 19.19
N GLN A 441 11.38 1.04 20.30
CA GLN A 441 12.05 1.64 21.47
C GLN A 441 13.50 2.03 21.15
N ASP A 442 14.24 1.19 20.42
CA ASP A 442 15.61 1.54 20.00
C ASP A 442 15.65 2.74 19.06
N ILE A 443 14.69 2.83 18.13
CA ILE A 443 14.55 4.01 17.25
C ILE A 443 14.19 5.25 18.07
N ARG A 444 13.26 5.14 19.03
CA ARG A 444 12.93 6.24 19.95
C ARG A 444 14.18 6.72 20.69
N MET A 445 14.96 5.79 21.23
CA MET A 445 16.23 6.09 21.91
C MET A 445 17.25 6.73 20.97
N GLN A 446 17.32 6.31 19.70
CA GLN A 446 18.20 6.91 18.70
C GLN A 446 17.79 8.33 18.33
N MET A 447 16.49 8.59 18.21
CA MET A 447 15.96 9.92 17.83
C MET A 447 16.03 10.93 18.96
N TYR A 448 15.73 10.50 20.19
CA TYR A 448 15.46 11.41 21.31
C TYR A 448 16.39 11.21 22.52
N GLY A 449 17.22 10.17 22.53
CA GLY A 449 18.02 9.79 23.69
C GLY A 449 17.18 9.18 24.82
N LYS A 450 17.71 9.23 26.06
CA LYS A 450 17.07 8.68 27.27
C LYS A 450 15.93 9.54 27.83
N LEU A 451 15.56 10.62 27.16
CA LEU A 451 14.54 11.53 27.67
C LEU A 451 13.18 10.84 27.61
N LYS A 452 12.46 10.83 28.75
CA LYS A 452 11.02 10.58 28.74
C LYS A 452 10.38 11.73 27.96
N ILE A 453 9.77 11.43 26.81
CA ILE A 453 8.99 12.39 26.00
C ILE A 453 7.51 12.11 26.22
#